data_AF-A0A811RIM7-F1
#
_entry.id   AF-A0A811RIM7-F1
#
_cell.length_a   1.000
_cell.length_b   1.000
_cell.length_c   1.000
_cell.angle_alpha   90.00
_cell.angle_beta   90.00
_cell.angle_gamma   90.00
#
_symmetry.space_group_name_H-M   'P 1'
#
loop_
_entity.id
_entity.type
_entity.pdbx_description
1 polymer ?
#
loop_
_entity_poly.entity_id
_entity_poly.type
_entity_poly.pdbx_seq_one_letter_code
_entity_poly.pdbx_strand_id
1 'polypeptide(L)'
;MVPPVGAGAIHPPHEQFHHLNYCVHSNPSWVQVAALAFLHYLVMLGSTVMLASVIVPAMGGNAGDKARVIQSFLFMSGINTLLQTLIGTRLPTVMNASFAFVVPVLSIAREIESNNDLLNNHETQPHCRTDKSFLMSSAPWIKIPLPFQWGPPIFTAGHSFGMMGAVLVAAFESTGAHFATARLAGATPPPAHVLSRSVGLQGIGMFLEGIFSCPAGSSVSVENIGLLGLTKVGSRRVIQISTGFMIFFSIFGKFGAFFASIPLPIFAAIYCILFGIVAAVGVSFMQFANKNSMRNIYIIGVSLFLGISIPQYFNEYTSSADGRGPARTNAGWFNDIINTVFASGPTVALIVASALDNTLEFRGYESDRGLSWFQPFLHRHKGYSDPRNEEFYSFPIRVHDFIPSRFL
;
A
#
# COMPACT_ATOMS: atom_id res chain seq x y z
N MET A 1 -3.45 -36.34 14.82
CA MET A 1 -3.44 -35.98 13.38
C MET A 1 -2.00 -35.66 13.01
N VAL A 2 -1.40 -36.43 12.11
CA VAL A 2 -0.04 -36.17 11.60
C VAL A 2 -0.12 -34.98 10.65
N PRO A 3 0.71 -33.93 10.79
CA PRO A 3 0.67 -32.79 9.89
C PRO A 3 1.08 -33.24 8.47
N PRO A 4 0.44 -32.72 7.41
CA PRO A 4 0.83 -33.04 6.04
C PRO A 4 2.26 -32.54 5.78
N VAL A 5 3.04 -33.37 5.10
CA VAL A 5 4.43 -33.10 4.71
C VAL A 5 4.50 -31.78 3.94
N GLY A 6 5.21 -30.78 4.50
CA GLY A 6 5.31 -29.42 3.95
C GLY A 6 4.54 -28.34 4.72
N ALA A 7 3.81 -28.70 5.78
CA ALA A 7 3.30 -27.74 6.75
C ALA A 7 4.48 -27.16 7.54
N GLY A 8 4.69 -25.84 7.47
CA GLY A 8 5.54 -25.14 8.44
C GLY A 8 5.06 -25.38 9.88
N ALA A 9 5.81 -24.88 10.87
CA ALA A 9 5.47 -25.08 12.28
C ALA A 9 3.98 -24.76 12.57
N ILE A 10 3.30 -25.64 13.30
CA ILE A 10 1.91 -25.40 13.76
C ILE A 10 2.00 -24.59 15.06
N HIS A 11 1.43 -23.39 15.07
CA HIS A 11 1.57 -22.42 16.16
C HIS A 11 0.32 -22.38 17.05
N PRO A 12 0.42 -21.83 18.28
CA PRO A 12 -0.73 -21.71 19.16
C PRO A 12 -1.92 -20.94 18.51
N PRO A 13 -3.16 -21.36 18.81
CA PRO A 13 -4.42 -20.84 18.25
C PRO A 13 -4.57 -19.33 18.09
N HIS A 14 -4.04 -18.58 19.04
CA HIS A 14 -4.29 -17.14 19.14
C HIS A 14 -3.44 -16.31 18.18
N GLU A 15 -2.33 -16.86 17.67
CA GLU A 15 -1.38 -16.14 16.82
C GLU A 15 -1.64 -16.34 15.32
N GLN A 16 -2.38 -17.38 14.94
CA GLN A 16 -2.66 -17.75 13.55
C GLN A 16 -4.12 -18.15 13.34
N PHE A 17 -4.64 -17.92 12.14
CA PHE A 17 -5.97 -18.42 11.77
C PHE A 17 -5.94 -19.93 11.52
N HIS A 18 -6.84 -20.66 12.19
CA HIS A 18 -6.93 -22.13 12.17
C HIS A 18 -7.29 -22.78 10.81
N HIS A 19 -7.50 -22.00 9.75
CA HIS A 19 -8.00 -22.49 8.47
C HIS A 19 -7.22 -21.96 7.26
N LEU A 20 -5.93 -21.65 7.44
CA LEU A 20 -5.09 -21.28 6.31
C LEU A 20 -4.85 -22.52 5.41
N ASN A 21 -5.16 -22.41 4.12
CA ASN A 21 -4.97 -23.51 3.17
C ASN A 21 -3.48 -23.67 2.81
N TYR A 22 -2.76 -22.55 2.72
CA TYR A 22 -1.32 -22.52 2.44
C TYR A 22 -0.65 -21.41 3.25
N CYS A 23 0.40 -21.76 4.00
CA CYS A 23 1.32 -20.84 4.67
C CYS A 23 2.36 -20.24 3.71
N VAL A 24 3.14 -19.26 4.19
CA VAL A 24 4.17 -18.52 3.43
C VAL A 24 5.11 -19.40 2.60
N HIS A 25 5.56 -20.53 3.15
CA HIS A 25 6.51 -21.44 2.52
C HIS A 25 5.86 -22.57 1.72
N SER A 26 4.57 -22.84 1.95
CA SER A 26 3.83 -23.87 1.23
C SER A 26 3.26 -23.31 -0.07
N ASN A 27 3.27 -24.10 -1.13
CA ASN A 27 2.85 -23.65 -2.46
C ASN A 27 1.73 -24.54 -2.99
N PRO A 28 0.66 -23.94 -3.57
CA PRO A 28 -0.34 -24.71 -4.29
C PRO A 28 0.22 -25.32 -5.58
N SER A 29 -0.59 -26.14 -6.25
CA SER A 29 -0.27 -26.64 -7.59
C SER A 29 -0.01 -25.48 -8.57
N TRP A 30 0.82 -25.69 -9.59
CA TRP A 30 1.20 -24.65 -10.55
C TRP A 30 0.01 -23.95 -11.22
N VAL A 31 -1.05 -24.70 -11.53
CA VAL A 31 -2.28 -24.15 -12.13
C VAL A 31 -3.00 -23.21 -11.15
N GLN A 32 -3.12 -23.62 -9.89
CA GLN A 32 -3.70 -22.78 -8.83
C GLN A 32 -2.83 -21.55 -8.55
N VAL A 33 -1.50 -21.71 -8.54
CA VAL A 33 -0.56 -20.59 -8.39
C VAL A 33 -0.79 -19.56 -9.51
N ALA A 34 -0.86 -20.01 -10.77
CA ALA A 34 -1.07 -19.11 -11.90
C ALA A 34 -2.43 -18.39 -11.82
N ALA A 35 -3.51 -19.10 -11.47
CA ALA A 35 -4.84 -18.51 -11.33
C ALA A 35 -4.91 -17.48 -10.19
N LEU A 36 -4.35 -17.80 -9.02
CA LEU A 36 -4.30 -16.88 -7.88
C LEU A 36 -3.38 -15.68 -8.17
N ALA A 37 -2.25 -15.91 -8.83
CA ALA A 37 -1.33 -14.84 -9.23
C ALA A 37 -2.02 -13.85 -10.20
N PHE A 38 -2.80 -14.37 -11.14
CA PHE A 38 -3.61 -13.55 -12.05
C PHE A 38 -4.69 -12.78 -11.30
N LEU A 39 -5.32 -13.38 -10.29
CA LEU A 39 -6.31 -12.70 -9.44
C LEU A 39 -5.68 -11.54 -8.63
N HIS A 40 -4.49 -11.73 -8.06
CA HIS A 40 -3.76 -10.65 -7.39
C HIS A 40 -3.39 -9.50 -8.35
N TYR A 41 -3.10 -9.82 -9.61
CA TYR A 41 -2.90 -8.82 -10.65
C TYR A 41 -4.18 -8.04 -10.94
N LEU A 42 -5.31 -8.73 -11.14
CA LEU A 42 -6.59 -8.08 -11.43
C LEU A 42 -7.06 -7.16 -10.29
N VAL A 43 -6.88 -7.57 -9.05
CA VAL A 43 -7.24 -6.75 -7.88
C VAL A 43 -6.35 -5.51 -7.82
N MET A 44 -5.04 -5.61 -8.03
CA MET A 44 -4.15 -4.44 -8.06
C MET A 44 -4.43 -3.50 -9.25
N LEU A 45 -4.79 -4.07 -10.40
CA LEU A 45 -5.09 -3.29 -11.61
C LEU A 45 -6.22 -2.28 -11.37
N GLY A 46 -7.25 -2.65 -10.61
CA GLY A 46 -8.39 -1.77 -10.38
C GLY A 46 -8.02 -0.44 -9.72
N SER A 47 -7.14 -0.48 -8.71
CA SER A 47 -6.71 0.70 -7.94
C SER A 47 -5.74 1.53 -8.76
N THR A 48 -4.87 0.88 -9.55
CA THR A 48 -4.05 1.55 -10.56
C THR A 48 -4.90 2.33 -11.57
N VAL A 49 -5.96 1.71 -12.09
CA VAL A 49 -6.86 2.34 -13.08
C VAL A 49 -7.68 3.47 -12.46
N MET A 50 -8.17 3.29 -11.22
CA MET A 50 -8.85 4.35 -10.47
C MET A 50 -7.93 5.56 -10.26
N LEU A 51 -6.72 5.33 -9.76
CA LEU A 51 -5.75 6.39 -9.51
C LEU A 51 -5.37 7.13 -10.79
N ALA A 52 -5.05 6.41 -11.86
CA ALA A 52 -4.74 7.02 -13.16
C ALA A 52 -5.92 7.82 -13.73
N SER A 53 -7.16 7.38 -13.47
CA SER A 53 -8.37 8.10 -13.91
C SER A 53 -8.62 9.38 -13.12
N VAL A 54 -8.05 9.53 -11.91
CA VAL A 54 -8.12 10.77 -11.12
C VAL A 54 -6.97 11.71 -11.48
N ILE A 55 -5.73 11.20 -11.51
CA ILE A 55 -4.53 12.04 -11.67
C ILE A 55 -4.34 12.54 -13.10
N VAL A 56 -4.48 11.67 -14.11
CA VAL A 56 -4.11 12.04 -15.49
C VAL A 56 -4.96 13.17 -16.06
N PRO A 57 -6.30 13.17 -15.92
CA PRO A 57 -7.11 14.29 -16.41
C PRO A 57 -6.80 15.61 -15.70
N ALA A 58 -6.49 15.56 -14.40
CA ALA A 58 -6.12 16.75 -13.63
C ALA A 58 -4.75 17.33 -14.03
N MET A 59 -3.90 16.54 -14.67
CA MET A 59 -2.65 17.00 -15.28
C MET A 59 -2.82 17.44 -16.75
N GLY A 60 -4.06 17.47 -17.27
CA GLY A 60 -4.36 17.79 -18.68
C GLY A 60 -4.07 16.65 -19.67
N GLY A 61 -3.85 15.41 -19.19
CA GLY A 61 -3.53 14.26 -20.02
C GLY A 61 -4.75 13.62 -20.70
N ASN A 62 -4.53 13.01 -21.86
CA ASN A 62 -5.58 12.34 -22.64
C ASN A 62 -5.71 10.83 -22.29
N ALA A 63 -6.64 10.14 -22.96
CA ALA A 63 -6.83 8.70 -22.78
C ALA A 63 -5.58 7.86 -23.14
N GLY A 64 -4.79 8.31 -24.11
CA GLY A 64 -3.48 7.70 -24.41
C GLY A 64 -2.53 7.84 -23.24
N ASP A 65 -2.41 9.03 -22.65
CA ASP A 65 -1.57 9.30 -21.48
C ASP A 65 -1.98 8.47 -20.28
N LYS A 66 -3.29 8.33 -20.06
CA LYS A 66 -3.84 7.44 -19.04
C LYS A 66 -3.37 6.00 -19.24
N ALA A 67 -3.42 5.47 -20.46
CA ALA A 67 -2.91 4.14 -20.75
C ALA A 67 -1.39 4.03 -20.51
N ARG A 68 -0.61 5.07 -20.87
CA ARG A 68 0.84 5.10 -20.61
C ARG A 68 1.16 5.09 -19.11
N VAL A 69 0.41 5.83 -18.31
CA VAL A 69 0.56 5.88 -16.86
C VAL A 69 0.20 4.55 -16.21
N ILE A 70 -0.92 3.93 -16.62
CA ILE A 70 -1.32 2.59 -16.13
C ILE A 70 -0.21 1.57 -16.39
N GLN A 71 0.37 1.55 -17.60
CA GLN A 71 1.47 0.64 -17.93
C GLN A 71 2.70 0.88 -17.06
N SER A 72 3.05 2.14 -16.82
CA SER A 72 4.22 2.51 -16.00
C SER A 72 4.02 2.09 -14.54
N PHE A 73 2.82 2.31 -13.99
CA PHE A 73 2.44 1.83 -12.66
C PHE A 73 2.50 0.30 -12.56
N LEU A 74 1.94 -0.44 -13.53
CA LEU A 74 1.98 -1.91 -13.52
C LEU A 74 3.42 -2.45 -13.56
N PHE A 75 4.29 -1.82 -14.38
CA PHE A 75 5.69 -2.21 -14.48
C PHE A 75 6.43 -2.01 -13.15
N MET A 76 6.31 -0.80 -12.59
CA MET A 76 6.98 -0.46 -11.34
C MET A 76 6.38 -1.20 -10.15
N SER A 77 5.08 -1.42 -10.10
CA SER A 77 4.42 -2.28 -9.12
C SER A 77 4.99 -3.70 -9.18
N GLY A 78 5.21 -4.26 -10.37
CA GLY A 78 5.86 -5.57 -10.53
C GLY A 78 7.29 -5.61 -9.96
N ILE A 79 8.11 -4.60 -10.29
CA ILE A 79 9.49 -4.48 -9.77
C ILE A 79 9.49 -4.29 -8.25
N ASN A 80 8.71 -3.34 -7.74
CA ASN A 80 8.65 -3.01 -6.32
C ASN A 80 8.09 -4.17 -5.49
N THR A 81 7.09 -4.89 -6.00
CA THR A 81 6.58 -6.12 -5.38
C THR A 81 7.66 -7.22 -5.35
N LEU A 82 8.45 -7.36 -6.41
CA LEU A 82 9.54 -8.33 -6.44
C LEU A 82 10.64 -7.98 -5.43
N LEU A 83 11.04 -6.70 -5.36
CA LEU A 83 11.99 -6.21 -4.36
C LEU A 83 11.48 -6.46 -2.93
N GLN A 84 10.20 -6.20 -2.69
CA GLN A 84 9.57 -6.36 -1.39
C GLN A 84 9.47 -7.83 -0.95
N THR A 85 9.12 -8.72 -1.88
CA THR A 85 8.97 -10.17 -1.62
C THR A 85 10.32 -10.92 -1.57
N LEU A 86 11.37 -10.40 -2.18
CA LEU A 86 12.72 -10.99 -2.15
C LEU A 86 13.58 -10.45 -1.00
N ILE A 87 13.71 -9.12 -0.91
CA ILE A 87 14.66 -8.44 -0.02
C ILE A 87 13.95 -7.71 1.12
N GLY A 88 12.75 -7.15 0.88
CA GLY A 88 11.99 -6.36 1.86
C GLY A 88 11.46 -7.17 3.04
N THR A 89 10.14 -7.22 3.23
CA THR A 89 9.56 -8.03 4.30
C THR A 89 9.50 -9.51 3.97
N ARG A 90 9.64 -9.90 2.69
CA ARG A 90 9.42 -11.28 2.24
C ARG A 90 8.03 -11.84 2.61
N LEU A 91 7.10 -10.98 3.01
CA LEU A 91 5.71 -11.38 3.15
C LEU A 91 5.08 -11.44 1.75
N PRO A 92 3.94 -12.13 1.59
CA PRO A 92 3.15 -12.10 0.37
C PRO A 92 2.44 -10.73 0.21
N THR A 93 3.21 -9.64 0.15
CA THR A 93 2.70 -8.27 -0.06
C THR A 93 2.84 -7.85 -1.51
N VAL A 94 1.85 -7.12 -2.02
CA VAL A 94 1.91 -6.46 -3.34
C VAL A 94 2.10 -4.98 -3.12
N MET A 95 3.03 -4.36 -3.85
CA MET A 95 3.24 -2.92 -3.88
C MET A 95 2.36 -2.32 -4.98
N ASN A 96 1.68 -1.21 -4.70
CA ASN A 96 0.77 -0.55 -5.63
C ASN A 96 0.85 0.97 -5.49
N ALA A 97 0.42 1.71 -6.51
CA ALA A 97 0.40 3.16 -6.45
C ALA A 97 -0.54 3.67 -5.33
N SER A 98 -0.06 4.64 -4.54
CA SER A 98 -0.74 5.12 -3.34
C SER A 98 -1.62 6.33 -3.62
N PHE A 99 -2.83 6.31 -3.06
CA PHE A 99 -3.75 7.44 -3.07
C PHE A 99 -3.26 8.63 -2.23
N ALA A 100 -2.29 8.43 -1.34
CA ALA A 100 -1.69 9.51 -0.55
C ALA A 100 -1.05 10.60 -1.44
N PHE A 101 -0.60 10.24 -2.65
CA PHE A 101 0.00 11.17 -3.59
C PHE A 101 -1.02 12.00 -4.37
N VAL A 102 -2.33 11.71 -4.28
CA VAL A 102 -3.35 12.47 -5.02
C VAL A 102 -3.39 13.93 -4.58
N VAL A 103 -3.42 14.19 -3.27
CA VAL A 103 -3.49 15.55 -2.73
C VAL A 103 -2.34 16.44 -3.22
N PRO A 104 -1.05 16.06 -3.06
CA PRO A 104 0.03 16.93 -3.51
C PRO A 104 0.15 16.99 -5.03
N VAL A 105 -0.12 15.90 -5.76
CA VAL A 105 -0.09 15.92 -7.24
C VAL A 105 -1.14 16.88 -7.80
N LEU A 106 -2.36 16.88 -7.27
CA LEU A 106 -3.41 17.82 -7.66
C LEU A 106 -3.07 19.27 -7.28
N SER A 107 -2.43 19.47 -6.12
CA SER A 107 -1.96 20.78 -5.68
C SER A 107 -0.95 21.36 -6.68
N ILE A 108 0.05 20.56 -7.06
CA ILE A 108 1.10 20.94 -8.03
C ILE A 108 0.48 21.19 -9.42
N ALA A 109 -0.40 20.30 -9.89
CA ALA A 109 -1.03 20.45 -11.21
C ALA A 109 -1.79 21.77 -11.34
N ARG A 110 -2.56 22.14 -10.31
CA ARG A 110 -3.30 23.41 -10.28
C ARG A 110 -2.41 24.63 -10.17
N GLU A 111 -1.29 24.55 -9.45
CA GLU A 111 -0.33 25.65 -9.38
C GLU A 111 0.29 25.93 -10.76
N ILE A 112 0.63 24.87 -11.50
CA ILE A 112 1.17 24.98 -12.88
C ILE A 112 0.10 25.51 -13.84
N GLU A 113 -1.15 25.09 -13.69
CA GLU A 113 -2.29 25.60 -14.47
C GLU A 113 -2.57 27.08 -14.19
N SER A 114 -2.60 27.50 -12.91
CA SER A 114 -2.81 28.90 -12.53
C SER A 114 -1.71 29.85 -13.03
N ASN A 115 -0.50 29.35 -13.29
CA ASN A 115 0.61 30.15 -13.82
C ASN A 115 0.61 30.22 -15.36
N ASN A 116 -0.13 29.32 -16.02
CA ASN A 116 -0.24 29.24 -17.47
C ASN A 116 -1.72 29.39 -17.85
N ASP A 117 -2.15 30.62 -18.17
CA ASP A 117 -3.49 31.01 -18.68
C ASP A 117 -3.95 30.28 -19.98
N LEU A 118 -3.35 29.13 -20.33
CA LEU A 118 -3.43 28.45 -21.63
C LEU A 118 -4.17 27.11 -21.63
N LEU A 119 -4.82 26.69 -20.53
CA LEU A 119 -5.61 25.45 -20.51
C LEU A 119 -7.04 25.65 -19.98
N ASN A 120 -7.71 26.72 -20.40
CA ASN A 120 -9.17 26.82 -20.32
C ASN A 120 -9.82 25.88 -21.35
N ASN A 121 -9.85 24.58 -21.10
CA ASN A 121 -10.77 23.67 -21.77
C ASN A 121 -11.50 22.82 -20.74
N HIS A 122 -12.57 23.42 -20.20
CA HIS A 122 -13.62 22.75 -19.46
C HIS A 122 -14.41 21.82 -20.38
N GLU A 123 -13.90 20.61 -20.63
CA GLU A 123 -14.76 19.46 -21.00
C GLU A 123 -14.17 18.16 -20.43
N THR A 124 -14.32 17.94 -19.14
CA THR A 124 -14.00 16.66 -18.50
C THR A 124 -15.14 16.19 -17.61
N GLN A 125 -16.13 15.55 -18.23
CA GLN A 125 -16.89 14.40 -17.69
C GLN A 125 -17.93 13.97 -18.74
N PRO A 126 -17.75 12.81 -19.41
CA PRO A 126 -18.55 11.64 -19.02
C PRO A 126 -17.91 10.29 -19.39
N HIS A 127 -17.35 9.53 -18.44
CA HIS A 127 -16.83 8.19 -18.72
C HIS A 127 -17.33 7.13 -17.72
N CYS A 128 -18.62 6.79 -17.82
CA CYS A 128 -19.18 5.57 -17.22
C CYS A 128 -19.42 4.44 -18.25
N ARG A 129 -19.02 4.63 -19.52
CA ARG A 129 -19.20 3.65 -20.61
C ARG A 129 -17.85 3.12 -21.09
N THR A 130 -17.70 1.79 -21.03
CA THR A 130 -16.46 1.06 -21.35
C THR A 130 -16.00 1.22 -22.80
N ASP A 131 -16.95 1.45 -23.71
CA ASP A 131 -16.74 1.61 -25.16
C ASP A 131 -16.23 3.00 -25.58
N LYS A 132 -16.27 4.01 -24.70
CA LYS A 132 -15.81 5.38 -25.00
C LYS A 132 -14.48 5.76 -24.36
N SER A 133 -13.82 4.85 -23.62
CA SER A 133 -12.57 5.18 -22.93
C SER A 133 -11.36 5.36 -23.88
N PHE A 134 -11.48 4.96 -25.15
CA PHE A 134 -10.43 4.95 -26.19
C PHE A 134 -9.11 4.26 -25.81
N LEU A 135 -8.99 3.67 -24.61
CA LEU A 135 -7.77 3.04 -24.09
C LEU A 135 -7.28 1.93 -25.03
N MET A 136 -8.18 1.12 -25.57
CA MET A 136 -7.86 0.03 -26.50
C MET A 136 -7.30 0.54 -27.84
N SER A 137 -7.82 1.67 -28.33
CA SER A 137 -7.38 2.27 -29.59
C SER A 137 -6.05 3.01 -29.42
N SER A 138 -5.83 3.59 -28.25
CA SER A 138 -4.64 4.39 -27.95
C SER A 138 -3.45 3.56 -27.44
N ALA A 139 -3.68 2.33 -26.98
CA ALA A 139 -2.62 1.46 -26.47
C ALA A 139 -1.86 0.76 -27.62
N PRO A 140 -0.52 0.94 -27.72
CA PRO A 140 0.30 0.14 -28.62
C PRO A 140 0.32 -1.34 -28.19
N TRP A 141 0.55 -2.24 -29.15
CA TRP A 141 0.63 -3.68 -28.90
C TRP A 141 1.77 -4.05 -27.96
N ILE A 142 2.95 -3.48 -28.19
CA ILE A 142 4.15 -3.66 -27.37
C ILE A 142 4.65 -2.27 -27.03
N LYS A 143 4.81 -1.99 -25.73
CA LYS A 143 5.46 -0.78 -25.25
C LYS A 143 6.23 -1.09 -23.97
N ILE A 144 7.51 -0.77 -24.00
CA ILE A 144 8.37 -0.85 -22.82
C ILE A 144 8.32 0.52 -22.13
N PRO A 145 7.98 0.60 -20.83
CA PRO A 145 8.10 1.84 -20.06
C PRO A 145 9.56 2.32 -20.09
N LEU A 146 9.78 3.50 -20.66
CA LEU A 146 11.11 4.09 -20.77
C LEU A 146 11.35 5.04 -19.60
N PRO A 147 12.59 5.11 -19.09
CA PRO A 147 12.96 6.14 -18.13
C PRO A 147 12.78 7.53 -18.76
N PHE A 148 12.30 8.49 -17.96
CA PHE A 148 12.10 9.89 -18.34
C PHE A 148 11.19 10.09 -19.57
N GLN A 149 10.14 9.26 -19.74
CA GLN A 149 9.25 9.33 -20.91
C GLN A 149 8.50 10.68 -21.06
N TRP A 150 8.40 11.48 -19.98
CA TRP A 150 7.78 12.81 -19.99
C TRP A 150 8.80 13.95 -20.04
N GLY A 151 10.10 13.65 -20.14
CA GLY A 151 11.19 14.62 -20.11
C GLY A 151 12.06 14.52 -18.85
N PRO A 152 13.14 15.33 -18.78
CA PRO A 152 14.04 15.36 -17.63
C PRO A 152 13.34 15.89 -16.38
N PRO A 153 13.73 15.43 -15.17
CA PRO A 153 13.11 15.86 -13.93
C PRO A 153 13.41 17.34 -13.65
N ILE A 154 12.36 18.11 -13.34
CA ILE A 154 12.47 19.50 -12.92
C ILE A 154 12.33 19.53 -11.39
N PHE A 155 13.35 20.04 -10.71
CA PHE A 155 13.38 20.08 -9.26
C PHE A 155 13.01 21.46 -8.73
N THR A 156 11.82 21.56 -8.16
CA THR A 156 11.39 22.72 -7.36
C THR A 156 11.33 22.28 -5.89
N ALA A 157 12.03 23.01 -5.01
CA ALA A 157 12.11 22.67 -3.59
C ALA A 157 10.71 22.60 -2.94
N GLY A 158 9.82 23.53 -3.26
CA GLY A 158 8.45 23.56 -2.73
C GLY A 158 7.66 22.28 -3.01
N HIS A 159 7.55 21.87 -4.28
CA HIS A 159 6.86 20.63 -4.66
C HIS A 159 7.55 19.39 -4.07
N SER A 160 8.88 19.40 -3.97
CA SER A 160 9.64 18.28 -3.40
C SER A 160 9.30 18.07 -1.92
N PHE A 161 9.25 19.14 -1.13
CA PHE A 161 8.85 19.07 0.28
C PHE A 161 7.36 18.72 0.43
N GLY A 162 6.48 19.24 -0.43
CA GLY A 162 5.06 18.88 -0.44
C GLY A 162 4.83 17.38 -0.62
N MET A 163 5.59 16.74 -1.51
CA MET A 163 5.51 15.30 -1.76
C MET A 163 6.02 14.43 -0.59
N MET A 164 6.83 14.98 0.32
CA MET A 164 7.30 14.23 1.50
C MET A 164 6.15 13.83 2.43
N GLY A 165 5.08 14.62 2.49
CA GLY A 165 3.88 14.27 3.25
C GLY A 165 3.24 12.97 2.76
N ALA A 166 3.11 12.81 1.44
CA ALA A 166 2.58 11.58 0.84
C ALA A 166 3.50 10.38 1.07
N VAL A 167 4.81 10.57 1.02
CA VAL A 167 5.79 9.51 1.33
C VAL A 167 5.65 9.05 2.79
N LEU A 168 5.49 9.99 3.73
CA LEU A 168 5.28 9.68 5.15
C LEU A 168 3.99 8.87 5.36
N VAL A 169 2.89 9.32 4.76
CA VAL A 169 1.60 8.63 4.82
C VAL A 169 1.71 7.22 4.23
N ALA A 170 2.32 7.07 3.05
CA ALA A 170 2.52 5.77 2.41
C ALA A 170 3.36 4.82 3.27
N ALA A 171 4.36 5.32 4.02
CA ALA A 171 5.14 4.52 4.95
C ALA A 171 4.32 4.04 6.15
N PHE A 172 3.45 4.89 6.72
CA PHE A 172 2.56 4.50 7.82
C PHE A 172 1.52 3.46 7.38
N GLU A 173 0.87 3.68 6.25
CA GLU A 173 -0.09 2.73 5.67
C GLU A 173 0.59 1.38 5.39
N SER A 174 1.78 1.41 4.78
CA SER A 174 2.57 0.21 4.51
C SER A 174 2.96 -0.53 5.77
N THR A 175 3.30 0.18 6.85
CA THR A 175 3.65 -0.45 8.13
C THR A 175 2.47 -1.26 8.69
N GLY A 176 1.29 -0.66 8.76
CA GLY A 176 0.07 -1.36 9.21
C GLY A 176 -0.29 -2.55 8.31
N ALA A 177 -0.13 -2.37 7.00
CA ALA A 177 -0.38 -3.42 6.00
C ALA A 177 0.55 -4.63 6.17
N HIS A 178 1.82 -4.43 6.55
CA HIS A 178 2.74 -5.54 6.85
C HIS A 178 2.29 -6.36 8.06
N PHE A 179 1.81 -5.73 9.14
CA PHE A 179 1.23 -6.44 10.28
C PHE A 179 -0.01 -7.24 9.89
N ALA A 180 -0.92 -6.63 9.12
CA ALA A 180 -2.11 -7.32 8.62
C ALA A 180 -1.74 -8.52 7.73
N THR A 181 -0.76 -8.36 6.84
CA THR A 181 -0.28 -9.44 5.97
C THR A 181 0.34 -10.57 6.76
N ALA A 182 1.21 -10.27 7.73
CA ALA A 182 1.83 -11.30 8.56
C ALA A 182 0.78 -12.15 9.25
N ARG A 183 -0.23 -11.49 9.84
CA ARG A 183 -1.34 -12.17 10.51
C ARG A 183 -2.18 -13.05 9.57
N LEU A 184 -2.51 -12.57 8.38
CA LEU A 184 -3.29 -13.33 7.39
C LEU A 184 -2.48 -14.44 6.72
N ALA A 185 -1.16 -14.28 6.59
CA ALA A 185 -0.27 -15.28 5.99
C ALA A 185 0.20 -16.35 7.01
N GLY A 186 -0.14 -16.19 8.28
CA GLY A 186 0.36 -17.05 9.36
C GLY A 186 1.84 -16.85 9.65
N ALA A 187 2.39 -15.64 9.44
CA ALA A 187 3.74 -15.30 9.89
C ALA A 187 3.69 -14.64 11.28
N THR A 188 4.81 -14.64 11.99
CA THR A 188 4.98 -13.86 13.21
C THR A 188 4.89 -12.35 12.91
N PRO A 189 4.55 -11.49 13.88
CA PRO A 189 4.61 -10.04 13.67
C PRO A 189 6.00 -9.59 13.20
N PRO A 190 6.10 -8.75 12.15
CA PRO A 190 7.39 -8.34 11.60
C PRO A 190 8.17 -7.50 12.62
N PRO A 191 9.44 -7.85 12.92
CA PRO A 191 10.26 -7.08 13.84
C PRO A 191 10.67 -5.73 13.21
N ALA A 192 11.10 -4.78 14.06
CA ALA A 192 11.42 -3.42 13.64
C ALA A 192 12.49 -3.33 12.54
N HIS A 193 13.51 -4.20 12.56
CA HIS A 193 14.56 -4.21 11.53
C HIS A 193 14.02 -4.63 10.15
N VAL A 194 13.05 -5.54 10.10
CA VAL A 194 12.39 -5.97 8.86
C VAL A 194 11.51 -4.85 8.30
N LEU A 195 10.78 -4.15 9.18
CA LEU A 195 9.99 -2.98 8.78
C LEU A 195 10.87 -1.84 8.28
N SER A 196 11.98 -1.54 8.97
CA SER A 196 12.93 -0.51 8.54
C SER A 196 13.53 -0.82 7.17
N ARG A 197 13.97 -2.07 6.94
CA ARG A 197 14.45 -2.55 5.64
C ARG A 197 13.39 -2.41 4.54
N SER A 198 12.15 -2.79 4.86
CA SER A 198 11.01 -2.66 3.94
C SER A 198 10.75 -1.21 3.55
N VAL A 199 10.62 -0.31 4.52
CA VAL A 199 10.35 1.12 4.25
C VAL A 199 11.51 1.75 3.48
N GLY A 200 12.76 1.35 3.78
CA GLY A 200 13.93 1.76 2.99
C GLY A 200 13.85 1.31 1.53
N LEU A 201 13.49 0.05 1.26
CA LEU A 201 13.30 -0.45 -0.11
C LEU A 201 12.10 0.17 -0.81
N GLN A 202 11.02 0.47 -0.09
CA GLN A 202 9.89 1.22 -0.60
C GLN A 202 10.34 2.60 -1.10
N GLY A 203 11.18 3.32 -0.36
CA GLY A 203 11.77 4.58 -0.81
C GLY A 203 12.63 4.45 -2.07
N ILE A 204 13.44 3.39 -2.18
CA ILE A 204 14.20 3.07 -3.41
C ILE A 204 13.24 2.79 -4.57
N GLY A 205 12.14 2.07 -4.31
CA GLY A 205 11.10 1.80 -5.30
C GLY A 205 10.41 3.07 -5.79
N MET A 206 10.11 4.02 -4.89
CA MET A 206 9.57 5.33 -5.23
C MET A 206 10.56 6.18 -6.05
N PHE A 207 11.85 6.08 -5.78
CA PHE A 207 12.87 6.73 -6.59
C PHE A 207 12.90 6.18 -8.02
N LEU A 208 12.84 4.85 -8.18
CA LEU A 208 12.72 4.21 -9.48
C LEU A 208 11.40 4.58 -10.18
N GLU A 209 10.30 4.70 -9.44
CA GLU A 209 9.01 5.18 -9.96
C GLU A 209 9.12 6.58 -10.56
N GLY A 210 9.85 7.49 -9.90
CA GLY A 210 10.16 8.81 -10.45
C GLY A 210 10.93 8.73 -11.78
N ILE A 211 11.93 7.86 -11.88
CA ILE A 211 12.70 7.62 -13.12
C ILE A 211 11.81 7.07 -14.23
N PHE A 212 11.00 6.05 -13.94
CA PHE A 212 10.04 5.46 -14.87
C PHE A 212 8.75 6.27 -15.01
N SER A 213 8.77 7.52 -14.54
CA SER A 213 7.75 8.53 -14.86
C SER A 213 6.34 8.16 -14.35
N CYS A 214 6.28 7.53 -13.18
CA CYS A 214 5.05 7.31 -12.43
C CYS A 214 4.68 8.60 -11.66
N PRO A 215 3.44 9.12 -11.80
CA PRO A 215 3.05 10.37 -11.13
C PRO A 215 2.79 10.21 -9.63
N ALA A 216 2.73 8.97 -9.11
CA ALA A 216 2.54 8.67 -7.70
C ALA A 216 3.53 7.60 -7.23
N GLY A 217 3.90 7.64 -5.95
CA GLY A 217 4.73 6.61 -5.31
C GLY A 217 3.90 5.39 -4.86
N SER A 218 4.60 4.31 -4.52
CA SER A 218 4.00 3.04 -4.10
C SER A 218 3.79 2.89 -2.59
N SER A 219 2.73 2.18 -2.21
CA SER A 219 2.44 1.68 -0.86
C SER A 219 2.04 0.21 -0.95
N VAL A 220 2.03 -0.50 0.17
CA VAL A 220 1.52 -1.87 0.21
C VAL A 220 0.02 -1.86 -0.09
N SER A 221 -0.40 -2.68 -1.05
CA SER A 221 -1.77 -2.83 -1.51
C SER A 221 -2.64 -3.51 -0.45
N VAL A 222 -3.56 -2.74 0.13
CA VAL A 222 -4.48 -3.20 1.17
C VAL A 222 -5.54 -4.15 0.58
N GLU A 223 -5.99 -3.88 -0.64
CA GLU A 223 -6.93 -4.73 -1.37
C GLU A 223 -6.36 -6.14 -1.61
N ASN A 224 -5.07 -6.26 -1.95
CA ASN A 224 -4.42 -7.55 -2.14
C ASN A 224 -4.25 -8.32 -0.82
N ILE A 225 -4.14 -7.62 0.32
CA ILE A 225 -4.15 -8.22 1.65
C ILE A 225 -5.54 -8.74 2.00
N GLY A 226 -6.60 -7.99 1.65
CA GLY A 226 -7.97 -8.48 1.78
C GLY A 226 -8.20 -9.75 0.95
N LEU A 227 -7.64 -9.80 -0.27
CA LEU A 227 -7.71 -10.98 -1.13
C LEU A 227 -6.96 -12.18 -0.53
N LEU A 228 -5.81 -11.95 0.10
CA LEU A 228 -5.08 -12.96 0.85
C LEU A 228 -5.97 -13.57 1.96
N GLY A 229 -6.70 -12.72 2.70
CA GLY A 229 -7.63 -13.18 3.74
C GLY A 229 -8.83 -13.97 3.18
N LEU A 230 -9.34 -13.58 2.02
CA LEU A 230 -10.45 -14.27 1.36
C LEU A 230 -10.05 -15.65 0.81
N THR A 231 -8.89 -15.71 0.13
CA THR A 231 -8.40 -16.94 -0.51
C THR A 231 -7.74 -17.91 0.47
N LYS A 232 -7.30 -17.40 1.63
CA LYS A 232 -6.57 -18.17 2.66
C LYS A 232 -5.28 -18.80 2.12
N VAL A 233 -4.65 -18.16 1.14
CA VAL A 233 -3.39 -18.62 0.51
C VAL A 233 -2.27 -17.62 0.77
N GLY A 234 -1.50 -17.85 1.82
CA GLY A 234 -0.32 -17.06 2.22
C GLY A 234 0.95 -17.28 1.41
N SER A 235 0.91 -18.07 0.34
CA SER A 235 2.11 -18.47 -0.42
C SER A 235 2.82 -17.27 -1.06
N ARG A 236 4.11 -17.10 -0.73
CA ARG A 236 4.98 -16.07 -1.35
C ARG A 236 5.12 -16.24 -2.86
N ARG A 237 5.16 -17.50 -3.33
CA ARG A 237 5.33 -17.82 -4.75
C ARG A 237 4.19 -17.28 -5.59
N VAL A 238 2.95 -17.30 -5.07
CA VAL A 238 1.78 -16.74 -5.77
C VAL A 238 2.01 -15.27 -6.12
N ILE A 239 2.50 -14.48 -5.15
CA ILE A 239 2.78 -13.07 -5.36
C ILE A 239 3.96 -12.86 -6.33
N GLN A 240 5.02 -13.67 -6.24
CA GLN A 240 6.16 -13.60 -7.16
C GLN A 240 5.77 -13.95 -8.60
N ILE A 241 4.85 -14.90 -8.83
CA ILE A 241 4.30 -15.17 -10.16
C ILE A 241 3.39 -14.02 -10.62
N SER A 242 2.68 -13.36 -9.69
CA SER A 242 1.84 -12.19 -9.97
C SER A 242 2.67 -11.03 -10.55
N THR A 243 3.89 -10.80 -10.05
CA THR A 243 4.78 -9.77 -10.63
C THR A 243 5.16 -10.07 -12.08
N GLY A 244 5.28 -11.34 -12.46
CA GLY A 244 5.44 -11.77 -13.84
C GLY A 244 4.27 -11.32 -14.72
N PHE A 245 3.03 -11.50 -14.25
CA PHE A 245 1.85 -10.99 -14.95
C PHE A 245 1.82 -9.46 -15.03
N MET A 246 2.19 -8.76 -13.96
CA MET A 246 2.23 -7.29 -13.93
C MET A 246 3.21 -6.74 -14.98
N ILE A 247 4.42 -7.29 -15.04
CA ILE A 247 5.44 -6.90 -16.02
C ILE A 247 5.00 -7.29 -17.44
N PHE A 248 4.46 -8.50 -17.62
CA PHE A 248 3.97 -8.97 -18.91
C PHE A 248 2.86 -8.07 -19.47
N PHE A 249 1.80 -7.81 -18.70
CA PHE A 249 0.68 -6.97 -19.15
C PHE A 249 1.01 -5.48 -19.21
N SER A 250 2.07 -5.04 -18.53
CA SER A 250 2.62 -3.70 -18.74
C SER A 250 3.25 -3.56 -20.14
N ILE A 251 4.03 -4.55 -20.57
CA ILE A 251 4.69 -4.56 -21.89
C ILE A 251 3.66 -4.74 -23.01
N PHE A 252 2.71 -5.65 -22.84
CA PHE A 252 1.67 -5.94 -23.83
C PHE A 252 0.44 -5.06 -23.63
N GLY A 253 0.57 -3.80 -24.05
CA GLY A 253 -0.34 -2.72 -23.73
C GLY A 253 -1.82 -2.94 -24.06
N LYS A 254 -2.13 -3.68 -25.14
CA LYS A 254 -3.53 -3.97 -25.51
C LYS A 254 -4.24 -4.89 -24.53
N PHE A 255 -3.56 -5.92 -24.03
CA PHE A 255 -4.13 -6.79 -23.01
C PHE A 255 -4.30 -6.04 -21.69
N GLY A 256 -3.33 -5.21 -21.31
CA GLY A 256 -3.46 -4.30 -20.17
C GLY A 256 -4.64 -3.34 -20.33
N ALA A 257 -4.81 -2.76 -21.52
CA ALA A 257 -5.92 -1.86 -21.83
C ALA A 257 -7.28 -2.57 -21.77
N PHE A 258 -7.38 -3.81 -22.24
CA PHE A 258 -8.60 -4.62 -22.14
C PHE A 258 -9.07 -4.79 -20.69
N PHE A 259 -8.17 -5.20 -19.79
CA PHE A 259 -8.53 -5.34 -18.38
C PHE A 259 -8.72 -3.98 -17.69
N ALA A 260 -8.02 -2.94 -18.13
CA ALA A 260 -8.22 -1.57 -17.64
C ALA A 260 -9.55 -0.95 -18.11
N SER A 261 -10.18 -1.49 -19.15
CA SER A 261 -11.53 -1.09 -19.59
C SER A 261 -12.63 -1.67 -18.70
N ILE A 262 -12.33 -2.47 -17.68
CA ILE A 262 -13.32 -2.92 -16.70
C ILE A 262 -13.91 -1.69 -15.97
N PRO A 263 -15.24 -1.58 -15.84
CA PRO A 263 -15.88 -0.45 -15.16
C PRO A 263 -15.39 -0.26 -13.72
N LEU A 264 -15.11 0.99 -13.33
CA LEU A 264 -14.73 1.35 -11.96
C LEU A 264 -15.72 0.86 -10.88
N PRO A 265 -17.06 0.85 -11.10
CA PRO A 265 -17.99 0.31 -10.11
C PRO A 265 -17.77 -1.17 -9.76
N ILE A 266 -17.25 -1.98 -10.69
CA ILE A 266 -16.95 -3.39 -10.42
C ILE A 266 -15.78 -3.51 -9.45
N PHE A 267 -14.70 -2.74 -9.67
CA PHE A 267 -13.57 -2.69 -8.76
C PHE A 267 -13.99 -2.17 -7.38
N ALA A 268 -14.80 -1.11 -7.34
CA ALA A 268 -15.33 -0.57 -6.08
C ALA A 268 -16.13 -1.62 -5.29
N ALA A 269 -17.01 -2.38 -5.96
CA ALA A 269 -17.79 -3.44 -5.32
C ALA A 269 -16.91 -4.55 -4.73
N ILE A 270 -15.86 -4.96 -5.45
CA ILE A 270 -14.88 -5.93 -4.94
C ILE A 270 -14.15 -5.36 -3.72
N TYR A 271 -13.71 -4.09 -3.77
CA TYR A 271 -12.98 -3.44 -2.69
C TYR A 271 -13.81 -3.27 -1.42
N CYS A 272 -15.13 -3.07 -1.52
CA CYS A 272 -16.00 -3.07 -0.35
C CYS A 272 -15.86 -4.36 0.48
N ILE A 273 -15.71 -5.52 -0.19
CA ILE A 273 -15.49 -6.81 0.49
C ILE A 273 -14.05 -6.89 1.02
N LEU A 274 -13.05 -6.58 0.19
CA LEU A 274 -11.64 -6.76 0.54
C LEU A 274 -11.21 -5.83 1.69
N PHE A 275 -11.59 -4.55 1.64
CA PHE A 275 -11.32 -3.61 2.73
C PHE A 275 -12.07 -3.97 4.01
N GLY A 276 -13.30 -4.51 3.92
CA GLY A 276 -14.02 -5.04 5.07
C GLY A 276 -13.26 -6.17 5.78
N ILE A 277 -12.66 -7.09 5.03
CA ILE A 277 -11.82 -8.15 5.58
C ILE A 277 -10.58 -7.56 6.28
N VAL A 278 -9.88 -6.61 5.66
CA VAL A 278 -8.71 -5.98 6.30
C VAL A 278 -9.09 -5.21 7.57
N ALA A 279 -10.21 -4.49 7.55
CA ALA A 279 -10.73 -3.81 8.74
C ALA A 279 -11.00 -4.80 9.88
N ALA A 280 -11.62 -5.95 9.58
CA ALA A 280 -11.85 -7.02 10.56
C ALA A 280 -10.54 -7.61 11.11
N VAL A 281 -9.51 -7.75 10.26
CA VAL A 281 -8.16 -8.16 10.70
C VAL A 281 -7.56 -7.13 11.66
N GLY A 282 -7.71 -5.84 11.36
CA GLY A 282 -7.32 -4.75 12.27
C GLY A 282 -7.97 -4.88 13.64
N VAL A 283 -9.30 -5.02 13.69
CA VAL A 283 -10.05 -5.23 14.94
C VAL A 283 -9.59 -6.48 15.68
N SER A 284 -9.24 -7.55 14.96
CA SER A 284 -8.81 -8.80 15.58
C SER A 284 -7.50 -8.69 16.36
N PHE A 285 -6.66 -7.66 16.13
CA PHE A 285 -5.48 -7.40 16.97
C PHE A 285 -5.82 -7.01 18.41
N MET A 286 -7.05 -6.54 18.68
CA MET A 286 -7.52 -6.25 20.04
C MET A 286 -7.51 -7.47 20.95
N GLN A 287 -7.51 -8.68 20.40
CA GLN A 287 -7.45 -9.91 21.20
C GLN A 287 -6.15 -10.02 22.02
N PHE A 288 -5.10 -9.31 21.61
CA PHE A 288 -3.80 -9.30 22.27
C PHE A 288 -3.67 -8.23 23.35
N ALA A 289 -4.65 -7.33 23.45
CA ALA A 289 -4.75 -6.31 24.49
C ALA A 289 -5.91 -6.64 25.46
N ASN A 290 -5.90 -6.04 26.65
CA ASN A 290 -6.99 -6.22 27.59
C ASN A 290 -8.25 -5.49 27.09
N LYS A 291 -9.24 -6.25 26.63
CA LYS A 291 -10.53 -5.74 26.12
C LYS A 291 -11.47 -5.24 27.22
N ASN A 292 -11.23 -5.62 28.48
CA ASN A 292 -12.05 -5.19 29.62
C ASN A 292 -11.55 -3.88 30.27
N SER A 293 -10.54 -3.25 29.67
CA SER A 293 -9.98 -1.99 30.16
C SER A 293 -10.67 -0.80 29.49
N MET A 294 -11.33 0.05 30.27
CA MET A 294 -11.98 1.27 29.78
C MET A 294 -11.00 2.20 29.05
N ARG A 295 -9.74 2.23 29.48
CA ARG A 295 -8.64 2.96 28.81
C ARG A 295 -8.49 2.52 27.35
N ASN A 296 -8.39 1.21 27.10
CA ASN A 296 -8.20 0.67 25.76
C ASN A 296 -9.44 0.88 24.88
N ILE A 297 -10.63 0.68 25.44
CA ILE A 297 -11.90 0.95 24.74
C ILE A 297 -11.97 2.42 24.33
N TYR A 298 -11.59 3.34 25.22
CA TYR A 298 -11.55 4.77 24.94
C TYR A 298 -10.56 5.13 23.83
N ILE A 299 -9.32 4.64 23.89
CA ILE A 299 -8.29 4.88 22.88
C ILE A 299 -8.77 4.41 21.50
N ILE A 300 -9.32 3.19 21.43
CA ILE A 300 -9.81 2.60 20.17
C ILE A 300 -11.00 3.38 19.64
N GLY A 301 -11.99 3.69 20.49
CA GLY A 301 -13.19 4.41 20.08
C GLY A 301 -12.88 5.81 19.52
N VAL A 302 -12.05 6.57 20.24
CA VAL A 302 -11.68 7.94 19.82
C VAL A 302 -10.81 7.91 18.56
N SER A 303 -9.81 7.02 18.49
CA SER A 303 -8.93 6.94 17.32
C SER A 303 -9.65 6.51 16.04
N LEU A 304 -10.58 5.54 16.11
CA LEU A 304 -11.39 5.13 14.97
C LEU A 304 -12.34 6.24 14.52
N PHE A 305 -13.02 6.88 15.47
CA PHE A 305 -13.96 7.96 15.14
C PHE A 305 -13.27 9.15 14.47
N LEU A 306 -12.16 9.63 15.06
CA LEU A 306 -11.39 10.74 14.51
C LEU A 306 -10.65 10.35 13.22
N GLY A 307 -10.19 9.11 13.11
CA GLY A 307 -9.56 8.55 11.92
C GLY A 307 -10.50 8.42 10.71
N ILE A 308 -11.82 8.48 10.90
CA ILE A 308 -12.80 8.56 9.81
C ILE A 308 -13.24 10.01 9.60
N SER A 309 -13.54 10.73 10.68
CA SER A 309 -14.16 12.06 10.63
C SER A 309 -13.23 13.15 10.09
N ILE A 310 -11.97 13.18 10.53
CA ILE A 310 -11.03 14.22 10.12
C ILE A 310 -10.68 14.12 8.63
N PRO A 311 -10.30 12.94 8.08
CA PRO A 311 -10.08 12.81 6.65
C PRO A 311 -11.29 13.20 5.80
N GLN A 312 -12.50 12.86 6.24
CA GLN A 312 -13.71 13.23 5.52
C GLN A 312 -13.84 14.75 5.42
N TYR A 313 -13.62 15.48 6.51
CA TYR A 313 -13.60 16.93 6.51
C TYR A 313 -12.55 17.51 5.54
N PHE A 314 -11.32 16.98 5.57
CA PHE A 314 -10.24 17.43 4.68
C PHE A 314 -10.56 17.16 3.20
N ASN A 315 -11.15 16.00 2.87
CA ASN A 315 -11.52 15.62 1.51
C ASN A 315 -12.70 16.44 0.97
N GLU A 316 -13.75 16.66 1.77
CA GLU A 316 -14.91 17.47 1.41
C GLU A 316 -14.54 18.94 1.21
N TYR A 317 -13.70 19.49 2.10
CA TYR A 317 -13.24 20.87 1.99
C TYR A 317 -12.38 21.08 0.74
N THR A 318 -11.47 20.15 0.45
CA THR A 318 -10.64 20.17 -0.77
C THR A 318 -11.50 20.11 -2.05
N SER A 319 -12.63 19.40 -2.00
CA SER A 319 -13.56 19.27 -3.13
C SER A 319 -14.45 20.49 -3.32
N SER A 320 -14.74 21.23 -2.25
CA SER A 320 -15.73 22.34 -2.24
C SER A 320 -15.10 23.73 -2.35
N ALA A 321 -13.84 23.91 -1.92
CA ALA A 321 -13.19 25.23 -1.83
C ALA A 321 -11.93 25.30 -2.70
N ASP A 322 -12.03 25.91 -3.90
CA ASP A 322 -10.94 26.22 -4.84
C ASP A 322 -9.94 25.07 -5.14
N GLY A 323 -10.26 23.83 -4.78
CA GLY A 323 -9.31 22.72 -4.82
C GLY A 323 -8.23 22.75 -3.72
N ARG A 324 -8.24 23.72 -2.79
CA ARG A 324 -7.21 23.85 -1.75
C ARG A 324 -7.72 23.36 -0.41
N GLY A 325 -6.98 22.43 0.20
CA GLY A 325 -7.32 21.86 1.50
C GLY A 325 -7.40 22.89 2.64
N PRO A 326 -7.87 22.47 3.82
CA PRO A 326 -8.10 23.36 4.97
C PRO A 326 -6.86 24.13 5.43
N ALA A 327 -5.67 23.53 5.33
CA ALA A 327 -4.42 24.21 5.69
C ALA A 327 -4.06 25.25 4.62
N ARG A 328 -4.14 26.52 4.98
CA ARG A 328 -3.89 27.68 4.10
C ARG A 328 -2.91 28.65 4.75
N THR A 329 -1.63 28.38 4.54
CA THR A 329 -0.54 29.28 4.91
C THR A 329 0.15 29.81 3.66
N ASN A 330 1.00 30.83 3.81
CA ASN A 330 1.85 31.33 2.71
C ASN A 330 2.90 30.29 2.25
N ALA A 331 3.06 29.17 2.97
CA ALA A 331 3.96 28.09 2.62
C ALA A 331 3.17 26.94 1.96
N GLY A 332 3.12 26.93 0.62
CA GLY A 332 2.42 25.89 -0.16
C GLY A 332 2.85 24.46 0.18
N TRP A 333 4.16 24.23 0.29
CA TRP A 333 4.74 22.94 0.69
C TRP A 333 4.26 22.45 2.06
N PHE A 334 4.04 23.36 3.01
CA PHE A 334 3.56 23.03 4.36
C PHE A 334 2.07 22.64 4.30
N ASN A 335 1.30 23.38 3.51
CA ASN A 335 -0.11 23.09 3.28
C ASN A 335 -0.28 21.69 2.68
N ASP A 336 0.53 21.33 1.68
CA ASP A 336 0.48 20.01 1.05
C ASP A 336 0.76 18.89 2.05
N ILE A 337 1.77 19.04 2.91
CA ILE A 337 2.10 18.04 3.94
C ILE A 337 0.91 17.87 4.90
N ILE A 338 0.39 18.96 5.46
CA ILE A 338 -0.69 18.92 6.45
C ILE A 338 -1.96 18.33 5.81
N ASN A 339 -2.36 18.83 4.64
CA ASN A 339 -3.55 18.36 3.96
C ASN A 339 -3.43 16.88 3.60
N THR A 340 -2.25 16.40 3.20
CA THR A 340 -2.03 14.98 2.88
C THR A 340 -2.08 14.08 4.11
N VAL A 341 -1.43 14.48 5.21
CA VAL A 341 -1.40 13.71 6.46
C VAL A 341 -2.80 13.57 7.05
N PHE A 342 -3.56 14.66 7.11
CA PHE A 342 -4.90 14.63 7.70
C PHE A 342 -5.99 14.09 6.76
N ALA A 343 -5.72 14.02 5.44
CA ALA A 343 -6.58 13.31 4.48
C ALA A 343 -6.42 11.77 4.55
N SER A 344 -5.39 11.24 5.21
CA SER A 344 -5.20 9.79 5.40
C SER A 344 -5.78 9.32 6.73
N GLY A 345 -6.88 8.58 6.66
CA GLY A 345 -7.52 8.00 7.84
C GLY A 345 -6.64 7.07 8.67
N PRO A 346 -5.90 6.12 8.08
CA PRO A 346 -4.95 5.29 8.81
C PRO A 346 -3.89 6.11 9.56
N THR A 347 -3.38 7.18 8.94
CA THR A 347 -2.38 8.06 9.55
C THR A 347 -2.96 8.83 10.72
N VAL A 348 -4.14 9.42 10.57
CA VAL A 348 -4.83 10.14 11.66
C VAL A 348 -5.13 9.20 12.83
N ALA A 349 -5.66 8.01 12.55
CA ALA A 349 -5.94 7.01 13.58
C ALA A 349 -4.67 6.61 14.34
N LEU A 350 -3.55 6.41 13.62
CA LEU A 350 -2.26 6.10 14.23
C LEU A 350 -1.75 7.22 15.14
N ILE A 351 -1.81 8.48 14.68
CA ILE A 351 -1.38 9.65 15.46
C ILE A 351 -2.21 9.77 16.73
N VAL A 352 -3.55 9.71 16.62
CA VAL A 352 -4.47 9.82 17.76
C VAL A 352 -4.28 8.65 18.73
N ALA A 353 -4.25 7.42 18.23
CA ALA A 353 -4.07 6.24 19.07
C ALA A 353 -2.73 6.29 19.81
N SER A 354 -1.64 6.66 19.13
CA SER A 354 -0.31 6.77 19.75
C SER A 354 -0.26 7.89 20.77
N ALA A 355 -0.86 9.05 20.48
CA ALA A 355 -0.92 10.16 21.42
C ALA A 355 -1.69 9.75 22.69
N LEU A 356 -2.88 9.17 22.55
CA LEU A 356 -3.71 8.75 23.67
C LEU A 356 -3.05 7.61 24.47
N ASP A 357 -2.46 6.62 23.81
CA ASP A 357 -1.80 5.50 24.47
C ASP A 357 -0.56 5.91 25.28
N ASN A 358 0.13 7.00 24.89
CA ASN A 358 1.27 7.53 25.64
C ASN A 358 0.89 8.57 26.72
N THR A 359 -0.26 9.24 26.59
CA THR A 359 -0.69 10.29 27.52
C THR A 359 -1.64 9.80 28.61
N LEU A 360 -2.50 8.82 28.32
CA LEU A 360 -3.44 8.27 29.28
C LEU A 360 -2.76 7.24 30.20
N GLU A 361 -2.57 7.63 31.47
CA GLU A 361 -2.13 6.81 32.61
C GLU A 361 -1.06 5.76 32.25
N PHE A 362 0.13 6.23 31.87
CA PHE A 362 1.23 5.38 31.40
C PHE A 362 1.75 4.36 32.45
N ARG A 363 1.60 4.63 33.76
CA ARG A 363 2.20 3.81 34.83
C ARG A 363 1.26 2.69 35.29
N GLY A 364 1.73 1.44 35.20
CA GLY A 364 1.08 0.27 35.80
C GLY A 364 0.19 -0.57 34.87
N TYR A 365 0.00 -0.16 33.60
CA TYR A 365 -0.90 -0.81 32.63
C TYR A 365 -0.17 -1.54 31.48
N GLU A 366 1.06 -2.01 31.69
CA GLU A 366 1.83 -2.72 30.66
C GLU A 366 1.13 -4.00 30.16
N SER A 367 0.44 -4.70 31.08
CA SER A 367 -0.37 -5.88 30.76
C SER A 367 -1.60 -5.54 29.92
N ASP A 368 -2.14 -4.33 30.06
CA ASP A 368 -3.36 -3.91 29.36
C ASP A 368 -3.07 -3.54 27.91
N ARG A 369 -1.89 -2.97 27.62
CA ARG A 369 -1.48 -2.53 26.27
C ARG A 369 -1.19 -3.67 25.29
N GLY A 370 -1.11 -4.92 25.79
CA GLY A 370 -0.68 -6.07 24.98
C GLY A 370 0.83 -6.11 24.72
N LEU A 371 1.61 -5.31 25.45
CA LEU A 371 3.08 -5.26 25.32
C LEU A 371 3.71 -6.60 25.70
N SER A 372 3.16 -7.31 26.69
CA SER A 372 3.64 -8.65 27.08
C SER A 372 3.58 -9.67 25.94
N TRP A 373 2.54 -9.60 25.10
CA TRP A 373 2.42 -10.42 23.90
C TRP A 373 3.36 -9.94 22.78
N PHE A 374 3.56 -8.64 22.63
CA PHE A 374 4.33 -8.08 21.52
C PHE A 374 5.86 -8.11 21.73
N GLN A 375 6.30 -8.06 22.99
CA GLN A 375 7.71 -7.98 23.39
C GLN A 375 8.61 -9.09 22.82
N PRO A 376 8.20 -10.37 22.75
CA PRO A 376 9.00 -11.43 22.13
C PRO A 376 9.35 -11.20 20.65
N PHE A 377 8.55 -10.39 19.95
CA PHE A 377 8.73 -10.09 18.53
C PHE A 377 9.55 -8.81 18.27
N LEU A 378 9.74 -7.95 19.27
CA LEU A 378 10.29 -6.60 19.12
C LEU A 378 11.83 -6.53 19.08
N HIS A 379 12.54 -7.26 19.95
CA HIS A 379 13.97 -7.01 20.20
C HIS A 379 14.86 -8.26 20.02
N ARG A 380 15.85 -8.16 19.14
CA ARG A 380 17.09 -8.98 19.18
C ARG A 380 18.16 -8.33 20.09
N HIS A 381 17.76 -7.67 21.17
CA HIS A 381 18.70 -6.92 22.05
C HIS A 381 18.66 -7.44 23.48
N LYS A 382 18.80 -8.77 23.63
CA LYS A 382 19.10 -9.52 24.87
C LYS A 382 19.28 -11.03 24.57
N GLY A 383 19.63 -11.40 23.33
CA GLY A 383 19.76 -12.80 22.91
C GLY A 383 18.43 -13.58 22.79
N TYR A 384 17.27 -12.92 22.95
CA TYR A 384 15.95 -13.56 22.95
C TYR A 384 15.05 -12.94 21.90
N SER A 385 15.39 -13.12 20.61
CA SER A 385 14.42 -12.96 19.52
C SER A 385 13.74 -14.29 19.29
N ASP A 386 12.44 -14.28 19.02
CA ASP A 386 11.74 -15.50 18.65
C ASP A 386 12.44 -16.17 17.44
N PRO A 387 12.94 -17.41 17.57
CA PRO A 387 13.64 -18.09 16.48
C PRO A 387 12.76 -18.27 15.23
N ARG A 388 11.43 -18.20 15.38
CA ARG A 388 10.45 -18.24 14.28
C ARG A 388 10.61 -17.08 13.31
N ASN A 389 11.10 -15.92 13.76
CA ASN A 389 11.26 -14.74 12.89
C ASN A 389 12.26 -15.01 11.76
N GLU A 390 13.31 -15.81 12.01
CA GLU A 390 14.31 -16.16 10.99
C GLU A 390 13.70 -16.99 9.85
N GLU A 391 12.73 -17.86 10.16
CA GLU A 391 12.08 -18.69 9.15
C GLU A 391 11.37 -17.82 8.10
N PHE A 392 10.66 -16.79 8.54
CA PHE A 392 9.86 -15.92 7.65
C PHE A 392 10.69 -14.81 6.99
N TYR A 393 11.64 -14.22 7.71
CA TYR A 393 12.23 -12.92 7.37
C TYR A 393 13.71 -12.92 6.97
N SER A 394 14.40 -14.07 7.07
CA SER A 394 15.80 -14.27 6.65
C SER A 394 16.05 -13.87 5.19
N PHE A 395 17.27 -13.53 4.79
CA PHE A 395 17.54 -13.24 3.37
C PHE A 395 17.55 -14.53 2.52
N PRO A 396 17.11 -14.49 1.24
CA PRO A 396 17.13 -15.66 0.35
C PRO A 396 18.55 -16.07 -0.10
N ILE A 397 19.52 -15.15 -0.04
CA ILE A 397 20.93 -15.37 -0.36
C ILE A 397 21.74 -15.08 0.91
N ARG A 398 22.99 -15.58 1.01
CA ARG A 398 23.97 -15.24 2.06
C ARG A 398 24.40 -13.75 2.07
N VAL A 399 23.48 -12.83 1.77
CA VAL A 399 23.66 -11.38 1.91
C VAL A 399 23.96 -11.00 3.36
N HIS A 400 23.51 -11.83 4.31
CA HIS A 400 23.89 -11.68 5.72
C HIS A 400 25.40 -11.74 5.96
N ASP A 401 26.18 -12.40 5.10
CA ASP A 401 27.65 -12.41 5.23
C ASP A 401 28.29 -11.04 4.90
N PHE A 402 27.56 -10.19 4.17
CA PHE A 402 28.04 -8.89 3.70
C PHE A 402 27.41 -7.70 4.47
N ILE A 403 26.38 -7.97 5.28
CA ILE A 403 25.69 -6.93 6.07
C ILE A 403 26.21 -7.01 7.51
N PRO A 404 26.71 -5.89 8.09
CA PRO A 404 27.13 -5.87 9.48
C PRO A 404 26.03 -6.36 10.42
N SER A 405 26.38 -7.17 11.41
CA SER A 405 25.44 -7.80 12.37
C SER A 405 24.53 -6.84 13.13
N ARG A 406 24.84 -5.53 13.14
CA ARG A 406 23.99 -4.47 13.70
C ARG A 406 22.77 -4.12 12.84
N PHE A 407 22.77 -4.48 11.56
CA PHE A 407 21.70 -4.21 10.58
C PHE A 407 20.95 -5.47 10.15
N LEU A 408 21.41 -6.64 10.59
CA LEU A 408 20.70 -7.90 10.51
C LEU A 408 19.82 -8.05 11.74
#